data_AF-H0XRY7-F1
#
_entry.id   AF-H0XRY7-F1
#
_cell.length_a   1.000
_cell.length_b   1.000
_cell.length_c   1.000
_cell.angle_alpha   90.00
_cell.angle_beta   90.00
_cell.angle_gamma   90.00
#
_symmetry.space_group_name_H-M   'P 1'
#
loop_
_entity.id
_entity.type
_entity.pdbx_description
1 polymer ?
#
loop_
_entity_poly.entity_id
_entity_poly.type
_entity_poly.pdbx_seq_one_letter_code
_entity_poly.pdbx_strand_id
1 'polypeptide(L)'
;MLKELQLSLSVVLLLACGFLYQFTLKSGCLFSCLPLFKSQQGLEAVLSHGHSIVFLETSERMEPPPLVSCAVESAAKIYPKQPVVFFMKGLNNSTQLPLNSTYPALSLLSAIDNVFLFPLDMKRLFEDTPLFSWYTHINASAERNWLHVSSDASRLAIIWKYGGVYMDTDVISIKPIPEENFLAAQASQYSSNGVFGFLPRHPFLWACMENFIEHYNSGIWGNQGPNLMTRMLRVWCKLGDFQDLSDLRCLNLSFLHPQRFYPISYPEWRRYYDVWDTDPNFNDSYALHLWNYMNHERRAVVRGSNTLAENLYRKHCPRTYRDLIQGSEASVTAKPRGGSE
;
A
#
# COMPACT_ATOMS: atom_id res chain seq x y z
N MET A 1 -53.79 -29.92 -39.60
CA MET A 1 -53.36 -30.57 -38.33
C MET A 1 -51.85 -30.76 -38.24
N LEU A 2 -51.16 -31.36 -39.23
CA LEU A 2 -49.72 -31.65 -39.11
C LEU A 2 -48.82 -30.40 -39.00
N LYS A 3 -49.13 -29.33 -39.75
CA LYS A 3 -48.36 -28.06 -39.72
C LYS A 3 -48.52 -27.29 -38.40
N GLU A 4 -49.73 -27.26 -37.85
CA GLU A 4 -50.04 -26.65 -36.54
C GLU A 4 -49.28 -27.36 -35.41
N LEU A 5 -49.21 -28.70 -35.46
CA LEU A 5 -48.47 -29.51 -34.49
C LEU A 5 -46.96 -29.27 -34.58
N GLN A 6 -46.41 -29.16 -35.79
CA GLN A 6 -44.97 -28.86 -36.01
C GLN A 6 -44.59 -27.46 -35.52
N LEU A 7 -45.47 -26.47 -35.72
CA LEU A 7 -45.24 -25.11 -35.23
C LEU A 7 -45.25 -25.06 -33.70
N SER A 8 -46.24 -25.72 -33.08
CA SER A 8 -46.34 -25.84 -31.63
C SER A 8 -45.12 -26.55 -31.01
N LEU A 9 -44.67 -27.65 -31.61
CA LEU A 9 -43.49 -28.38 -31.15
C LEU A 9 -42.22 -27.52 -31.24
N SER A 10 -42.09 -26.72 -32.31
CA SER A 10 -40.94 -25.83 -32.52
C SER A 10 -40.89 -24.70 -31.50
N VAL A 11 -42.04 -24.12 -31.15
CA VAL A 11 -42.14 -23.08 -30.11
C VAL A 11 -41.80 -23.65 -28.74
N VAL A 12 -42.29 -24.84 -28.40
CA VAL A 12 -41.97 -25.52 -27.14
C VAL A 12 -40.47 -25.83 -27.06
N LEU A 13 -39.85 -26.28 -28.16
CA LEU A 13 -38.41 -26.55 -28.19
C LEU A 13 -37.58 -25.27 -27.98
N LEU A 14 -37.97 -24.16 -28.63
CA LEU A 14 -37.30 -22.87 -28.47
C LEU A 14 -37.42 -22.32 -27.06
N LEU A 15 -38.59 -22.45 -26.43
CA LEU A 15 -38.79 -22.06 -25.04
C LEU A 15 -38.00 -22.95 -24.08
N ALA A 16 -37.94 -24.26 -24.31
CA ALA A 16 -37.14 -25.18 -23.52
C ALA A 16 -35.63 -24.89 -23.65
N CYS A 17 -35.15 -24.61 -24.86
CA CYS A 17 -33.75 -24.21 -25.09
C CYS A 17 -33.44 -22.85 -24.45
N GLY A 18 -34.36 -21.88 -24.51
CA GLY A 18 -34.20 -20.59 -23.84
C GLY A 18 -34.17 -20.71 -22.32
N PHE A 19 -35.00 -21.59 -21.75
CA PHE A 19 -35.03 -21.87 -20.32
C PHE A 19 -33.77 -22.61 -19.86
N LEU A 20 -33.31 -23.61 -20.62
CA LEU A 20 -32.05 -24.33 -20.36
C LEU A 20 -30.84 -23.41 -20.48
N TYR A 21 -30.83 -22.50 -21.46
CA TYR A 21 -29.77 -21.49 -21.63
C TYR A 21 -29.74 -20.47 -20.48
N GLN A 22 -30.90 -20.01 -20.01
CA GLN A 22 -31.00 -19.17 -18.81
C GLN A 22 -30.57 -19.94 -17.55
N PHE A 23 -30.90 -21.23 -17.46
CA PHE A 23 -30.49 -22.07 -16.34
C PHE A 23 -28.99 -22.35 -16.35
N THR A 24 -28.36 -22.58 -17.51
CA THR A 24 -26.90 -22.76 -17.61
C THR A 24 -26.14 -21.46 -17.36
N LEU A 25 -26.69 -20.30 -17.74
CA LEU A 25 -26.16 -18.98 -17.36
C LEU A 25 -26.27 -18.69 -15.85
N LYS A 26 -27.34 -19.15 -15.19
CA LYS A 26 -27.56 -18.94 -13.74
C LYS A 26 -26.96 -20.04 -12.84
N SER A 27 -26.67 -21.22 -13.36
CA SER A 27 -26.19 -22.37 -12.56
C SER A 27 -24.68 -22.43 -12.39
N GLY A 28 -23.93 -21.40 -12.78
CA GLY A 28 -22.48 -21.29 -12.59
C GLY A 28 -22.01 -21.28 -11.12
N CYS A 29 -22.90 -21.37 -10.13
CA CYS A 29 -22.54 -21.44 -8.71
C CYS A 29 -23.55 -22.30 -7.92
N LEU A 30 -23.75 -23.56 -8.34
CA LEU A 30 -24.57 -24.52 -7.57
C LEU A 30 -23.79 -25.67 -6.94
N PHE A 31 -22.56 -25.95 -7.34
CA PHE A 31 -21.69 -26.89 -6.62
C PHE A 31 -20.24 -26.40 -6.66
N SER A 32 -19.72 -26.03 -5.49
CA SER A 32 -18.33 -25.65 -5.22
C SER A 32 -17.93 -24.19 -5.48
N CYS A 33 -18.72 -23.23 -5.01
CA CYS A 33 -18.18 -21.92 -4.61
C CYS A 33 -17.54 -22.05 -3.21
N LEU A 34 -16.58 -22.97 -3.06
CA LEU A 34 -15.51 -22.81 -2.07
C LEU A 34 -14.73 -21.56 -2.49
N PRO A 35 -14.29 -20.69 -1.57
CA PRO A 35 -13.45 -19.56 -1.96
C PRO A 35 -12.22 -20.14 -2.65
N LEU A 36 -12.16 -19.98 -3.96
CA LEU A 36 -11.01 -20.37 -4.77
C LEU A 36 -9.84 -19.57 -4.22
N PHE A 37 -8.93 -20.28 -3.57
CA PHE A 37 -7.73 -19.74 -2.95
C PHE A 37 -7.06 -18.72 -3.88
N LYS A 38 -6.92 -17.46 -3.42
CA LYS A 38 -6.14 -16.39 -4.08
C LYS A 38 -4.67 -16.72 -4.34
N SER A 39 -4.20 -17.87 -3.87
CA SER A 39 -2.82 -18.33 -3.94
C SER A 39 -2.34 -18.73 -5.35
N GLN A 40 -3.19 -18.71 -6.40
CA GLN A 40 -2.81 -19.18 -7.74
C GLN A 40 -2.51 -18.11 -8.78
N GLN A 41 -2.76 -16.82 -8.53
CA GLN A 41 -2.21 -15.77 -9.39
C GLN A 41 -0.76 -15.51 -8.98
N GLY A 42 0.18 -15.90 -9.84
CA GLY A 42 1.60 -15.61 -9.63
C GLY A 42 1.85 -14.10 -9.56
N LEU A 43 2.90 -13.70 -8.83
CA LEU A 43 3.32 -12.31 -8.65
C LEU A 43 3.31 -11.50 -9.96
N GLU A 44 3.87 -12.09 -11.02
CA GLU A 44 3.92 -11.49 -12.35
C GLU A 44 2.51 -11.25 -12.94
N ALA A 45 1.55 -12.15 -12.72
CA ALA A 45 0.19 -11.97 -13.20
C ALA A 45 -0.50 -10.78 -12.50
N VAL A 46 -0.27 -10.62 -11.19
CA VAL A 46 -0.84 -9.52 -10.40
C VAL A 46 -0.22 -8.17 -10.79
N LEU A 47 1.10 -8.14 -11.02
CA LEU A 47 1.84 -6.90 -11.25
C LEU A 47 1.96 -6.49 -12.72
N SER A 48 1.75 -7.40 -13.67
CA SER A 48 1.98 -7.17 -15.12
C SER A 48 1.19 -6.01 -15.72
N HIS A 49 0.10 -5.59 -15.08
CA HIS A 49 -0.73 -4.49 -15.57
C HIS A 49 -0.15 -3.12 -15.26
N GLY A 50 0.85 -2.99 -14.37
CA GLY A 50 1.55 -1.72 -14.09
C GLY A 50 0.78 -0.67 -13.29
N HIS A 51 -0.41 -1.02 -12.78
CA HIS A 51 -1.33 -0.10 -12.12
C HIS A 51 -1.66 -0.59 -10.70
N SER A 52 -0.67 -1.16 -10.00
CA SER A 52 -0.84 -1.67 -8.63
C SER A 52 -0.47 -0.63 -7.57
N ILE A 53 -1.08 -0.73 -6.38
CA ILE A 53 -0.64 -0.01 -5.19
C ILE A 53 0.25 -0.94 -4.36
N VAL A 54 1.46 -0.50 -4.02
CA VAL A 54 2.49 -1.34 -3.41
C VAL A 54 2.83 -0.82 -2.00
N PHE A 55 2.84 -1.75 -1.05
CA PHE A 55 3.32 -1.56 0.32
C PHE A 55 4.46 -2.54 0.62
N LEU A 56 5.34 -2.16 1.55
CA LEU A 56 6.50 -2.95 1.96
C LEU A 56 6.63 -3.05 3.49
N GLU A 57 6.91 -4.26 3.98
CA GLU A 57 7.39 -4.55 5.33
C GLU A 57 8.75 -5.26 5.20
N THR A 58 9.83 -4.54 5.48
CA THR A 58 11.21 -5.03 5.31
C THR A 58 11.79 -5.66 6.56
N SER A 59 11.07 -5.63 7.69
CA SER A 59 11.44 -6.38 8.89
C SER A 59 10.86 -7.81 8.87
N GLU A 60 11.29 -8.63 9.82
CA GLU A 60 10.75 -9.99 10.02
C GLU A 60 9.36 -10.00 10.68
N ARG A 61 8.69 -8.83 10.80
CA ARG A 61 7.40 -8.72 11.46
C ARG A 61 6.31 -9.43 10.67
N MET A 62 5.62 -10.34 11.34
CA MET A 62 4.47 -11.08 10.79
C MET A 62 3.11 -10.48 11.14
N GLU A 63 3.00 -9.68 12.21
CA GLU A 63 1.75 -9.01 12.59
C GLU A 63 1.85 -7.51 12.25
N PRO A 64 1.25 -7.05 11.14
CA PRO A 64 1.16 -5.62 10.84
C PRO A 64 0.45 -4.85 11.97
N PRO A 65 1.02 -3.72 12.44
CA PRO A 65 0.30 -2.84 13.36
C PRO A 65 -1.00 -2.31 12.74
N PRO A 66 -1.98 -1.87 13.56
CA PRO A 66 -3.24 -1.36 13.04
C PRO A 66 -3.10 -0.23 12.01
N LEU A 67 -2.06 0.60 12.10
CA LEU A 67 -1.78 1.65 11.09
C LEU A 67 -1.43 1.06 9.72
N VAL A 68 -0.62 0.01 9.71
CA VAL A 68 -0.25 -0.70 8.48
C VAL A 68 -1.47 -1.39 7.88
N SER A 69 -2.28 -2.05 8.71
CA SER A 69 -3.54 -2.65 8.27
C SER A 69 -4.49 -1.60 7.69
N CYS A 70 -4.58 -0.43 8.33
CA CYS A 70 -5.41 0.67 7.85
C CYS A 70 -4.91 1.25 6.52
N ALA A 71 -3.59 1.39 6.36
CA ALA A 71 -2.99 1.86 5.11
C ALA A 71 -3.36 0.94 3.94
N VAL A 72 -3.17 -0.37 4.11
CA VAL A 72 -3.51 -1.37 3.08
C VAL A 72 -5.01 -1.44 2.81
N GLU A 73 -5.85 -1.49 3.87
CA GLU A 73 -7.31 -1.53 3.72
C GLU A 73 -7.86 -0.27 3.05
N SER A 74 -7.38 0.91 3.44
CA SER A 74 -7.83 2.18 2.87
C SER A 74 -7.47 2.27 1.39
N ALA A 75 -6.27 1.85 0.99
CA ALA A 75 -5.91 1.76 -0.42
C ALA A 75 -6.82 0.77 -1.16
N ALA A 76 -7.07 -0.42 -0.60
CA ALA A 76 -7.94 -1.41 -1.21
C ALA A 76 -9.37 -0.88 -1.44
N LYS A 77 -9.89 -0.09 -0.49
CA LYS A 77 -11.19 0.58 -0.58
C LYS A 77 -11.21 1.66 -1.67
N ILE A 78 -10.16 2.46 -1.80
CA ILE A 78 -10.06 3.54 -2.79
C ILE A 78 -9.84 3.01 -4.21
N TYR A 79 -9.13 1.88 -4.35
CA TYR A 79 -8.74 1.30 -5.63
C TYR A 79 -9.35 -0.10 -5.86
N PRO A 80 -10.69 -0.26 -5.89
CA PRO A 80 -11.34 -1.57 -5.89
C PRO A 80 -11.07 -2.43 -7.13
N LYS A 81 -10.56 -1.82 -8.21
CA LYS A 81 -10.22 -2.49 -9.48
C LYS A 81 -8.73 -2.69 -9.70
N GLN A 82 -7.88 -2.18 -8.80
CA GLN A 82 -6.44 -2.33 -8.89
C GLN A 82 -5.95 -3.29 -7.81
N PRO A 83 -4.91 -4.10 -8.10
CA PRO A 83 -4.25 -4.88 -7.08
C PRO A 83 -3.59 -3.98 -6.04
N VAL A 84 -3.85 -4.25 -4.77
CA VAL A 84 -3.10 -3.73 -3.64
C VAL A 84 -2.18 -4.82 -3.13
N VAL A 85 -0.88 -4.63 -3.35
CA VAL A 85 0.14 -5.63 -3.07
C VAL A 85 0.92 -5.22 -1.83
N PHE A 86 0.94 -6.09 -0.83
CA PHE A 86 1.73 -5.88 0.38
C PHE A 86 2.80 -6.96 0.47
N PHE A 87 4.04 -6.54 0.23
CA PHE A 87 5.21 -7.41 0.33
C PHE A 87 5.74 -7.41 1.76
N MET A 88 6.00 -8.59 2.31
CA MET A 88 6.51 -8.73 3.66
C MET A 88 7.71 -9.68 3.68
N LYS A 89 8.82 -9.25 4.28
CA LYS A 89 10.04 -10.07 4.37
C LYS A 89 9.85 -11.30 5.26
N GLY A 90 9.09 -11.18 6.35
CA GLY A 90 8.81 -12.29 7.25
C GLY A 90 7.97 -13.42 6.63
N LEU A 91 7.26 -13.16 5.53
CA LEU A 91 6.53 -14.20 4.80
C LEU A 91 7.51 -15.09 4.02
N ASN A 92 7.19 -16.38 3.91
CA ASN A 92 7.94 -17.34 3.09
C ASN A 92 7.05 -17.99 2.03
N ASN A 93 7.64 -18.59 0.99
CA ASN A 93 6.87 -19.26 -0.08
C ASN A 93 6.04 -20.46 0.41
N SER A 94 6.35 -20.98 1.61
CA SER A 94 5.64 -22.09 2.26
C SER A 94 4.50 -21.63 3.17
N THR A 95 4.41 -20.34 3.50
CA THR A 95 3.29 -19.73 4.22
C THR A 95 2.13 -19.56 3.25
N GLN A 96 1.49 -20.68 2.89
CA GLN A 96 0.06 -20.63 2.62
C GLN A 96 -0.58 -20.11 3.90
N LEU A 97 -0.95 -18.83 3.91
CA LEU A 97 -1.66 -18.22 5.02
C LEU A 97 -2.91 -19.07 5.25
N PRO A 98 -2.99 -19.86 6.33
CA PRO A 98 -4.20 -20.61 6.61
C PRO A 98 -5.29 -19.58 6.87
N LEU A 99 -6.54 -19.86 6.45
CA LEU A 99 -7.69 -19.03 6.82
C LEU A 99 -7.84 -18.80 8.35
N ASN A 100 -7.06 -19.52 9.16
CA ASN A 100 -6.92 -19.39 10.61
C ASN A 100 -5.49 -18.97 11.01
N SER A 101 -4.94 -17.90 10.43
CA SER A 101 -3.63 -17.41 10.86
C SER A 101 -3.70 -16.93 12.32
N THR A 102 -2.65 -17.17 13.12
CA THR A 102 -2.48 -16.60 14.47
C THR A 102 -2.32 -15.08 14.44
N TYR A 103 -2.34 -14.47 13.26
CA TYR A 103 -2.04 -13.07 12.99
C TYR A 103 -3.32 -12.34 12.54
N PRO A 104 -4.09 -11.71 13.46
CA PRO A 104 -5.38 -11.10 13.15
C PRO A 104 -5.33 -10.12 11.97
N ALA A 105 -4.27 -9.29 11.89
CA ALA A 105 -4.11 -8.35 10.79
C ALA A 105 -3.93 -9.05 9.44
N LEU A 106 -3.14 -10.13 9.35
CA LEU A 106 -2.97 -10.87 8.10
C LEU A 106 -4.25 -11.58 7.68
N SER A 107 -4.97 -12.18 8.63
CA SER A 107 -6.28 -12.78 8.39
C SER A 107 -7.27 -11.75 7.84
N LEU A 108 -7.29 -10.54 8.43
CA LEU A 108 -8.14 -9.43 7.97
C LEU A 108 -7.78 -8.97 6.56
N LEU A 109 -6.49 -8.73 6.28
CA LEU A 109 -6.03 -8.21 5.00
C LEU A 109 -6.20 -9.22 3.86
N SER A 110 -5.92 -10.49 4.11
CA SER A 110 -6.09 -11.56 3.10
C SER A 110 -7.56 -11.74 2.68
N ALA A 111 -8.50 -11.41 3.55
CA ALA A 111 -9.94 -11.43 3.29
C ALA A 111 -10.48 -10.21 2.49
N ILE A 112 -9.61 -9.29 2.03
CA ILE A 112 -10.01 -8.16 1.18
C ILE A 112 -9.72 -8.49 -0.28
N ASP A 113 -10.73 -8.51 -1.15
CA ASP A 113 -10.68 -9.10 -2.50
C ASP A 113 -9.52 -8.64 -3.39
N ASN A 114 -9.15 -7.36 -3.38
CA ASN A 114 -8.05 -6.81 -4.17
C ASN A 114 -6.72 -6.69 -3.40
N VAL A 115 -6.61 -7.24 -2.19
CA VAL A 115 -5.35 -7.31 -1.45
C VAL A 115 -4.64 -8.63 -1.70
N PHE A 116 -3.34 -8.55 -1.98
CA PHE A 116 -2.43 -9.66 -2.24
C PHE A 116 -1.20 -9.55 -1.33
N LEU A 117 -0.89 -10.62 -0.62
CA LEU A 117 0.25 -10.70 0.29
C LEU A 117 1.34 -11.56 -0.35
N PHE A 118 2.56 -11.03 -0.48
CA PHE A 118 3.68 -11.76 -1.07
C PHE A 118 4.94 -11.69 -0.19
N PRO A 119 5.77 -12.74 -0.20
CA PRO A 119 7.09 -12.67 0.43
C PRO A 119 7.98 -11.65 -0.30
N LEU A 120 8.71 -10.85 0.48
CA LEU A 120 9.72 -9.92 -0.03
C LEU A 120 11.09 -10.60 -0.12
N ASP A 121 11.39 -11.17 -1.28
CA ASP A 121 12.75 -11.61 -1.61
C ASP A 121 13.54 -10.45 -2.24
N MET A 122 14.28 -9.73 -1.41
CA MET A 122 15.08 -8.58 -1.87
C MET A 122 16.17 -8.98 -2.87
N LYS A 123 16.78 -10.16 -2.72
CA LYS A 123 17.84 -10.61 -3.64
C LYS A 123 17.27 -10.75 -5.05
N ARG A 124 16.15 -11.46 -5.17
CA ARG A 124 15.41 -11.62 -6.43
C ARG A 124 14.87 -10.29 -6.94
N LEU A 125 14.35 -9.45 -6.05
CA LEU A 125 13.85 -8.12 -6.42
C LEU A 125 14.93 -7.24 -7.04
N PHE A 126 16.18 -7.35 -6.58
CA PHE A 126 17.25 -6.52 -7.10
C PHE A 126 17.94 -7.07 -8.34
N GLU A 127 17.69 -8.33 -8.74
CA GLU A 127 18.19 -8.88 -10.02
C GLU A 127 17.83 -7.94 -11.18
N ASP A 128 18.74 -7.79 -12.16
CA ASP A 128 18.61 -6.89 -13.31
C ASP A 128 18.42 -5.39 -12.97
N THR A 129 18.79 -4.98 -11.76
CA THR A 129 18.84 -3.56 -11.36
C THR A 129 20.25 -3.18 -10.91
N PRO A 130 20.61 -1.88 -10.88
CA PRO A 130 21.89 -1.44 -10.34
C PRO A 130 22.14 -1.93 -8.91
N LEU A 131 21.06 -2.03 -8.12
CA LEU A 131 21.10 -2.41 -6.70
C LEU A 131 21.58 -3.84 -6.43
N PHE A 132 21.59 -4.74 -7.42
CA PHE A 132 21.96 -6.14 -7.20
C PHE A 132 23.37 -6.32 -6.65
N SER A 133 24.35 -5.69 -7.29
CA SER A 133 25.75 -5.79 -6.89
C SER A 133 25.96 -5.20 -5.50
N TRP A 134 25.38 -4.03 -5.24
CA TRP A 134 25.41 -3.39 -3.92
C TRP A 134 24.84 -4.32 -2.83
N TYR A 135 23.64 -4.85 -3.04
CA TYR A 135 22.96 -5.68 -2.05
C TYR A 135 23.70 -7.00 -1.74
N THR A 136 24.36 -7.58 -2.74
CA THR A 136 25.09 -8.85 -2.58
C THR A 136 26.44 -8.71 -1.87
N HIS A 137 27.01 -7.50 -1.84
CA HIS A 137 28.31 -7.24 -1.21
C HIS A 137 28.20 -6.53 0.14
N ILE A 138 27.05 -5.92 0.44
CA ILE A 138 26.89 -5.14 1.67
C ILE A 138 26.74 -6.02 2.91
N ASN A 139 27.41 -5.63 4.00
CA ASN A 139 27.20 -6.24 5.31
C ASN A 139 26.06 -5.54 6.04
N ALA A 140 24.83 -5.99 5.79
CA ALA A 140 23.60 -5.46 6.41
C ALA A 140 23.68 -5.28 7.94
N SER A 141 24.40 -6.17 8.65
CA SER A 141 24.53 -6.10 10.12
C SER A 141 25.38 -4.93 10.61
N ALA A 142 26.22 -4.36 9.76
CA ALA A 142 27.04 -3.20 10.07
C ALA A 142 26.34 -1.86 9.77
N GLU A 143 25.19 -1.89 9.09
CA GLU A 143 24.52 -0.68 8.60
C GLU A 143 23.56 -0.09 9.65
N ARG A 144 23.83 1.13 10.11
CA ARG A 144 23.06 1.80 11.19
C ARG A 144 21.58 1.94 10.89
N ASN A 145 21.23 2.29 9.65
CA ASN A 145 19.85 2.51 9.21
C ASN A 145 19.39 1.44 8.21
N TRP A 146 19.87 0.20 8.33
CA TRP A 146 19.61 -0.89 7.37
C TRP A 146 18.13 -1.05 7.00
N LEU A 147 17.23 -1.04 7.99
CA LEU A 147 15.80 -1.23 7.76
C LEU A 147 15.20 -0.16 6.84
N HIS A 148 15.63 1.10 7.01
CA HIS A 148 15.20 2.21 6.16
C HIS A 148 15.85 2.12 4.77
N VAL A 149 17.16 1.91 4.72
CA VAL A 149 17.94 1.83 3.48
C VAL A 149 17.47 0.68 2.58
N SER A 150 17.23 -0.50 3.15
CA SER A 150 16.70 -1.65 2.41
C SER A 150 15.27 -1.38 1.90
N SER A 151 14.44 -0.69 2.68
CA SER A 151 13.11 -0.25 2.25
C SER A 151 13.17 0.79 1.13
N ASP A 152 14.09 1.76 1.19
CA ASP A 152 14.34 2.75 0.14
C ASP A 152 14.81 2.08 -1.17
N ALA A 153 15.69 1.09 -1.08
CA ALA A 153 16.12 0.29 -2.22
C ALA A 153 14.95 -0.52 -2.81
N SER A 154 14.19 -1.22 -1.96
CA SER A 154 13.09 -2.10 -2.41
C SER A 154 11.98 -1.33 -3.11
N ARG A 155 11.57 -0.16 -2.61
CA ARG A 155 10.50 0.63 -3.27
C ARG A 155 10.92 1.15 -4.63
N LEU A 156 12.19 1.58 -4.78
CA LEU A 156 12.73 1.99 -6.08
C LEU A 156 12.70 0.83 -7.08
N ALA A 157 13.20 -0.34 -6.66
CA ALA A 157 13.29 -1.52 -7.51
C ALA A 157 11.91 -2.06 -7.92
N ILE A 158 10.94 -2.14 -6.99
CA ILE A 158 9.60 -2.65 -7.30
C ILE A 158 8.90 -1.77 -8.31
N ILE A 159 8.87 -0.45 -8.09
CA ILE A 159 8.19 0.47 -9.00
C ILE A 159 8.95 0.56 -10.33
N TRP A 160 10.28 0.47 -10.35
CA TRP A 160 11.00 0.38 -11.62
C TRP A 160 10.68 -0.92 -12.38
N LYS A 161 10.59 -2.07 -11.72
CA LYS A 161 10.29 -3.34 -12.40
C LYS A 161 8.86 -3.42 -12.92
N TYR A 162 7.92 -3.03 -12.07
CA TYR A 162 6.50 -3.34 -12.27
C TYR A 162 5.64 -2.11 -12.48
N GLY A 163 6.12 -0.91 -12.19
CA GLY A 163 5.32 0.31 -12.21
C GLY A 163 4.30 0.38 -11.07
N GLY A 164 3.37 1.32 -11.18
CA GLY A 164 2.32 1.56 -10.20
C GLY A 164 2.70 2.63 -9.19
N VAL A 165 2.10 2.57 -8.00
CA VAL A 165 2.29 3.56 -6.93
C VAL A 165 2.81 2.88 -5.68
N TYR A 166 3.93 3.37 -5.16
CA TYR A 166 4.39 3.02 -3.82
C TYR A 166 3.77 3.94 -2.78
N MET A 167 3.38 3.38 -1.63
CA MET A 167 2.99 4.12 -0.44
C MET A 167 3.66 3.53 0.80
N ASP A 168 4.14 4.38 1.71
CA ASP A 168 4.55 3.98 3.05
C ASP A 168 3.35 3.38 3.80
N THR A 169 3.64 2.49 4.76
CA THR A 169 2.62 1.78 5.54
C THR A 169 1.96 2.63 6.63
N ASP A 170 2.24 3.93 6.66
CA ASP A 170 1.58 4.95 7.48
C ASP A 170 0.82 6.00 6.65
N VAL A 171 0.49 5.65 5.40
CA VAL A 171 -0.33 6.47 4.49
C VAL A 171 -1.77 5.94 4.41
N ILE A 172 -2.74 6.74 4.84
CA ILE A 172 -4.18 6.43 4.72
C ILE A 172 -4.73 7.02 3.43
N SER A 173 -5.17 6.18 2.49
CA SER A 173 -5.76 6.60 1.22
C SER A 173 -7.18 7.13 1.39
N ILE A 174 -7.46 8.30 0.81
CA ILE A 174 -8.78 8.95 0.90
C ILE A 174 -9.43 9.25 -0.46
N LYS A 175 -8.64 9.38 -1.54
CA LYS A 175 -9.10 9.56 -2.94
C LYS A 175 -8.11 8.97 -3.94
N PRO A 176 -8.54 8.62 -5.17
CA PRO A 176 -7.62 8.17 -6.21
C PRO A 176 -6.64 9.26 -6.62
N ILE A 177 -5.39 8.85 -6.86
CA ILE A 177 -4.33 9.67 -7.44
C ILE A 177 -4.52 9.68 -8.97
N PRO A 178 -4.59 10.85 -9.63
CA PRO A 178 -4.84 10.93 -11.07
C PRO A 178 -3.56 10.84 -11.93
N GLU A 179 -2.38 10.78 -11.32
CA GLU A 179 -1.08 10.89 -11.98
C GLU A 179 -0.35 9.54 -12.00
N GLU A 180 0.28 9.21 -13.13
CA GLU A 180 1.03 7.96 -13.30
C GLU A 180 2.52 8.13 -12.96
N ASN A 181 3.17 9.16 -13.52
CA ASN A 181 4.57 9.49 -13.27
C ASN A 181 4.64 10.72 -12.36
N PHE A 182 4.85 10.49 -11.07
CA PHE A 182 4.86 11.57 -10.10
C PHE A 182 5.78 11.32 -8.90
N LEU A 183 6.22 12.43 -8.32
CA LEU A 183 6.84 12.48 -7.00
C LEU A 183 5.98 13.34 -6.08
N ALA A 184 5.83 12.94 -4.82
CA ALA A 184 5.13 13.73 -3.82
C ALA A 184 6.13 14.63 -3.05
N ALA A 185 5.86 15.93 -3.01
CA ALA A 185 6.64 16.87 -2.23
C ALA A 185 6.33 16.75 -0.74
N GLN A 186 7.36 16.71 0.11
CA GLN A 186 7.18 16.93 1.55
C GLN A 186 7.28 18.41 1.91
N ALA A 187 7.94 19.22 1.08
CA ALA A 187 8.04 20.67 1.16
C ALA A 187 8.43 21.23 -0.21
N SER A 188 8.44 22.57 -0.36
CA SER A 188 8.88 23.21 -1.61
C SER A 188 10.28 22.75 -1.99
N GLN A 189 10.47 22.30 -3.23
CA GLN A 189 11.75 21.77 -3.75
C GLN A 189 12.35 20.56 -2.99
N TYR A 190 11.57 19.92 -2.10
CA TYR A 190 11.97 18.71 -1.37
C TYR A 190 10.98 17.58 -1.63
N SER A 191 11.46 16.52 -2.28
CA SER A 191 10.67 15.32 -2.51
C SER A 191 10.69 14.43 -1.29
N SER A 192 9.55 13.81 -1.01
CA SER A 192 9.50 12.61 -0.19
C SER A 192 9.98 11.39 -0.98
N ASN A 193 10.17 10.27 -0.29
CA ASN A 193 10.27 8.92 -0.86
C ASN A 193 9.18 7.97 -0.33
N GLY A 194 8.18 8.52 0.37
CA GLY A 194 7.11 7.75 1.01
C GLY A 194 5.87 7.56 0.14
N VAL A 195 5.70 8.39 -0.91
CA VAL A 195 4.65 8.20 -1.92
C VAL A 195 5.18 8.68 -3.27
N PHE A 196 5.19 7.80 -4.26
CA PHE A 196 5.53 8.12 -5.65
C PHE A 196 4.97 7.05 -6.59
N GLY A 197 4.81 7.40 -7.86
CA GLY A 197 4.35 6.47 -8.88
C GLY A 197 5.08 6.67 -10.19
N PHE A 198 5.31 5.58 -10.91
CA PHE A 198 5.88 5.62 -12.25
C PHE A 198 5.38 4.44 -13.09
N LEU A 199 5.40 4.64 -14.41
CA LEU A 199 5.34 3.54 -15.36
C LEU A 199 6.57 2.62 -15.21
N PRO A 200 6.45 1.32 -15.53
CA PRO A 200 7.57 0.39 -15.44
C PRO A 200 8.75 0.84 -16.31
N ARG A 201 9.95 0.57 -15.83
CA ARG A 201 11.25 0.87 -16.43
C ARG A 201 11.53 2.36 -16.65
N HIS A 202 10.86 3.24 -15.91
CA HIS A 202 11.06 4.68 -16.05
C HIS A 202 12.53 5.08 -15.76
N PRO A 203 13.22 5.83 -16.65
CA PRO A 203 14.66 6.05 -16.52
C PRO A 203 15.04 6.91 -15.30
N PHE A 204 14.11 7.70 -14.75
CA PHE A 204 14.32 8.42 -13.48
C PHE A 204 14.65 7.46 -12.34
N LEU A 205 13.91 6.37 -12.19
CA LEU A 205 14.13 5.41 -11.11
C LEU A 205 15.41 4.59 -11.33
N TRP A 206 15.81 4.33 -12.58
CA TRP A 206 17.11 3.74 -12.90
C TRP A 206 18.25 4.65 -12.42
N ALA A 207 18.22 5.93 -12.80
CA ALA A 207 19.20 6.91 -12.38
C ALA A 207 19.21 7.09 -10.85
N CYS A 208 18.05 7.00 -10.21
CA CYS A 208 17.95 6.97 -8.74
C CYS A 208 18.70 5.78 -8.13
N MET A 209 18.57 4.58 -8.70
CA MET A 209 19.26 3.38 -8.21
C MET A 209 20.78 3.42 -8.45
N GLU A 210 21.25 4.02 -9.55
CA GLU A 210 22.68 4.26 -9.76
C GLU A 210 23.21 5.25 -8.73
N ASN A 211 22.51 6.38 -8.56
CA ASN A 211 22.88 7.42 -7.63
C ASN A 211 22.81 6.96 -6.15
N PHE A 212 21.90 6.03 -5.85
CA PHE A 212 21.85 5.33 -4.56
C PHE A 212 23.21 4.72 -4.24
N ILE A 213 23.81 4.01 -5.18
CA ILE A 213 25.07 3.30 -4.95
C ILE A 213 26.24 4.29 -4.89
N GLU A 214 26.30 5.22 -5.83
CA GLU A 214 27.37 6.23 -5.94
C GLU A 214 27.49 7.07 -4.67
N HIS A 215 26.38 7.45 -4.06
CA HIS A 215 26.34 8.29 -2.85
C HIS A 215 25.87 7.52 -1.63
N TYR A 216 26.24 6.24 -1.53
CA TYR A 216 25.84 5.40 -0.42
C TYR A 216 26.35 5.93 0.93
N ASN A 217 25.41 6.13 1.86
CA ASN A 217 25.71 6.49 3.25
C ASN A 217 24.56 6.08 4.17
N SER A 218 24.71 4.94 4.85
CA SER A 218 23.74 4.44 5.82
C SER A 218 23.78 5.16 7.17
N GLY A 219 24.79 5.98 7.43
CA GLY A 219 24.90 6.77 8.66
C GLY A 219 23.85 7.88 8.74
N ILE A 220 23.29 8.28 7.59
CA ILE A 220 22.29 9.34 7.47
C ILE A 220 20.96 8.70 7.06
N TRP A 221 19.97 8.71 7.95
CA TRP A 221 18.66 8.08 7.79
C TRP A 221 18.00 8.36 6.44
N GLY A 222 17.93 9.63 6.03
CA GLY A 222 17.24 10.05 4.82
C GLY A 222 18.09 10.05 3.55
N ASN A 223 19.37 9.63 3.61
CA ASN A 223 20.28 9.78 2.48
C ASN A 223 19.84 8.99 1.26
N GLN A 224 19.26 7.80 1.45
CA GLN A 224 18.79 6.95 0.36
C GLN A 224 17.30 7.04 0.06
N GLY A 225 16.57 7.76 0.93
CA GLY A 225 15.16 8.02 0.74
C GLY A 225 14.92 9.44 0.25
N PRO A 226 14.34 10.32 1.07
CA PRO A 226 13.91 11.66 0.65
C PRO A 226 15.06 12.53 0.10
N ASN A 227 16.28 12.41 0.63
CA ASN A 227 17.42 13.18 0.10
C ASN A 227 17.83 12.67 -1.30
N LEU A 228 17.61 11.39 -1.59
CA LEU A 228 17.86 10.80 -2.92
C LEU A 228 16.87 11.34 -3.93
N MET A 229 15.59 11.23 -3.62
CA MET A 229 14.55 11.76 -4.50
C MET A 229 14.73 13.26 -4.72
N THR A 230 15.09 14.01 -3.69
CA THR A 230 15.34 15.45 -3.80
C THR A 230 16.56 15.79 -4.67
N ARG A 231 17.71 15.11 -4.49
CA ARG A 231 18.88 15.39 -5.34
C ARG A 231 18.64 14.99 -6.79
N MET A 232 17.99 13.86 -7.03
CA MET A 232 17.67 13.39 -8.38
C MET A 232 16.64 14.28 -9.07
N LEU A 233 15.64 14.77 -8.33
CA LEU A 233 14.70 15.77 -8.81
C LEU A 233 15.41 17.04 -9.29
N ARG A 234 16.41 17.55 -8.56
CA ARG A 234 17.18 18.74 -8.96
C ARG A 234 18.04 18.54 -10.20
N VAL A 235 18.56 17.34 -10.40
CA VAL A 235 19.33 16.98 -11.61
C VAL A 235 18.41 16.92 -12.82
N TRP A 236 17.23 16.31 -12.68
CA TRP A 236 16.29 16.10 -13.77
C TRP A 236 15.40 17.30 -14.07
N CYS A 237 15.09 18.10 -13.05
CA CYS A 237 14.11 19.16 -13.11
C CYS A 237 14.61 20.43 -12.45
N LYS A 238 14.46 21.55 -13.18
CA LYS A 238 14.69 22.89 -12.66
C LYS A 238 13.38 23.47 -12.13
N LEU A 239 12.97 23.01 -10.95
CA LEU A 239 11.73 23.45 -10.32
C LEU A 239 11.94 24.69 -9.43
N GLY A 240 11.05 25.66 -9.56
CA GLY A 240 10.91 26.76 -8.60
C GLY A 240 10.10 26.35 -7.38
N ASP A 241 9.67 27.33 -6.59
CA ASP A 241 8.74 27.12 -5.51
C ASP A 241 7.31 26.95 -6.01
N PHE A 242 6.50 26.19 -5.25
CA PHE A 242 5.07 26.08 -5.49
C PHE A 242 4.39 27.46 -5.45
N GLN A 243 3.43 27.68 -6.34
CA GLN A 243 2.57 28.85 -6.36
C GLN A 243 1.15 28.41 -6.00
N ASP A 244 0.61 28.97 -4.91
CA ASP A 244 -0.66 28.55 -4.32
C ASP A 244 -0.71 27.02 -4.08
N LEU A 245 -1.82 26.36 -4.45
CA LEU A 245 -2.03 24.91 -4.34
C LEU A 245 -1.78 24.17 -5.67
N SER A 246 -1.04 24.79 -6.59
CA SER A 246 -0.76 24.21 -7.91
C SER A 246 0.36 23.18 -7.82
N ASP A 247 0.16 22.04 -8.46
CA ASP A 247 1.22 21.05 -8.66
C ASP A 247 2.21 21.58 -9.71
N LEU A 248 3.49 21.19 -9.60
CA LEU A 248 4.51 21.52 -10.59
C LEU A 248 4.65 20.38 -11.60
N ARG A 249 5.13 20.70 -12.80
CA ARG A 249 5.40 19.71 -13.84
C ARG A 249 6.76 19.95 -14.47
N CYS A 250 7.44 18.87 -14.83
CA CYS A 250 8.73 18.89 -15.49
C CYS A 250 8.83 17.66 -16.40
N LEU A 251 9.11 17.87 -17.70
CA LEU A 251 9.10 16.78 -18.67
C LEU A 251 7.75 16.01 -18.59
N ASN A 252 7.80 14.69 -18.45
CA ASN A 252 6.63 13.82 -18.21
C ASN A 252 6.48 13.44 -16.72
N LEU A 253 6.99 14.26 -15.80
CA LEU A 253 6.93 14.06 -14.36
C LEU A 253 6.08 15.16 -13.69
N SER A 254 5.09 14.75 -12.90
CA SER A 254 4.35 15.62 -12.01
C SER A 254 5.03 15.67 -10.63
N PHE A 255 5.27 16.87 -10.12
CA PHE A 255 5.74 17.08 -8.75
C PHE A 255 4.61 17.66 -7.92
N LEU A 256 4.02 16.80 -7.09
CA LEU A 256 2.76 17.07 -6.43
C LEU A 256 2.96 17.89 -5.16
N HIS A 257 2.10 18.87 -4.97
CA HIS A 257 2.10 19.80 -3.84
C HIS A 257 2.00 19.04 -2.50
N PRO A 258 2.63 19.52 -1.41
CA PRO A 258 2.57 18.84 -0.11
C PRO A 258 1.15 18.56 0.38
N GLN A 259 0.17 19.42 0.05
CA GLN A 259 -1.24 19.20 0.41
C GLN A 259 -1.86 17.92 -0.18
N ARG A 260 -1.25 17.28 -1.20
CA ARG A 260 -1.73 16.02 -1.77
C ARG A 260 -1.57 14.83 -0.82
N PHE A 261 -0.53 14.81 0.01
CA PHE A 261 -0.13 13.67 0.85
C PHE A 261 0.30 14.03 2.28
N TYR A 262 0.76 15.25 2.48
CA TYR A 262 1.34 15.80 3.71
C TYR A 262 0.65 17.10 4.16
N PRO A 263 -0.70 17.18 4.20
CA PRO A 263 -1.40 18.41 4.60
C PRO A 263 -1.17 18.79 6.07
N ILE A 264 -0.79 17.82 6.92
CA ILE A 264 -0.22 18.04 8.24
C ILE A 264 1.27 17.71 8.15
N SER A 265 2.12 18.69 8.42
CA SER A 265 3.57 18.55 8.26
C SER A 265 4.20 17.69 9.37
N TYR A 266 5.40 17.15 9.15
CA TYR A 266 6.06 16.29 10.14
C TYR A 266 6.28 16.95 11.52
N PRO A 267 6.53 18.27 11.67
CA PRO A 267 6.60 18.91 12.99
C PRO A 267 5.26 18.88 13.74
N GLU A 268 4.15 18.84 12.99
CA GLU A 268 2.78 18.88 13.48
C GLU A 268 2.13 17.49 13.58
N TRP A 269 2.90 16.41 13.44
CA TRP A 269 2.37 15.04 13.41
C TRP A 269 1.41 14.71 14.58
N ARG A 270 1.62 15.34 15.75
CA ARG A 270 0.76 15.17 16.94
C ARG A 270 -0.70 15.52 16.70
N ARG A 271 -0.98 16.41 15.74
CA ARG A 271 -2.34 16.82 15.35
C ARG A 271 -3.21 15.67 14.87
N TYR A 272 -2.61 14.57 14.40
CA TYR A 272 -3.36 13.35 14.09
C TYR A 272 -3.98 12.71 15.35
N TYR A 273 -3.45 12.97 16.53
CA TYR A 273 -3.91 12.39 17.80
C TYR A 273 -4.61 13.40 18.70
N ASP A 274 -4.94 14.59 18.19
CA ASP A 274 -5.75 15.58 18.89
C ASP A 274 -7.23 15.35 18.59
N VAL A 275 -8.09 15.69 19.55
CA VAL A 275 -9.55 15.70 19.36
C VAL A 275 -9.89 16.73 18.30
N TRP A 276 -10.77 16.35 17.37
CA TRP A 276 -11.06 17.20 16.23
C TRP A 276 -12.58 17.37 16.10
N ASP A 277 -13.09 18.52 16.56
CA ASP A 277 -14.54 18.79 16.68
C ASP A 277 -15.22 19.09 15.33
N THR A 278 -14.47 19.54 14.32
CA THR A 278 -14.99 19.88 12.98
C THR A 278 -14.29 19.10 11.88
N ASP A 279 -15.00 18.37 11.02
CA ASP A 279 -14.37 17.56 9.94
C ASP A 279 -13.22 18.30 9.22
N PRO A 280 -11.96 17.81 9.31
CA PRO A 280 -10.83 18.48 8.67
C PRO A 280 -11.00 18.48 7.15
N ASN A 281 -10.72 19.64 6.55
CA ASN A 281 -10.79 19.80 5.11
C ASN A 281 -9.54 19.23 4.44
N PHE A 282 -9.65 18.01 3.91
CA PHE A 282 -8.65 17.37 3.05
C PHE A 282 -9.11 17.30 1.59
N ASN A 283 -9.83 18.33 1.10
CA ASN A 283 -10.35 18.36 -0.27
C ASN A 283 -9.25 18.27 -1.33
N ASP A 284 -8.07 18.80 -1.02
CA ASP A 284 -6.90 18.79 -1.88
C ASP A 284 -6.03 17.53 -1.76
N SER A 285 -6.32 16.65 -0.79
CA SER A 285 -5.49 15.47 -0.50
C SER A 285 -6.03 14.20 -1.16
N TYR A 286 -5.11 13.36 -1.63
CA TYR A 286 -5.37 12.00 -2.12
C TYR A 286 -5.17 10.96 -1.02
N ALA A 287 -4.19 11.19 -0.13
CA ALA A 287 -3.94 10.38 1.05
C ALA A 287 -3.34 11.23 2.16
N LEU A 288 -3.16 10.65 3.35
CA LEU A 288 -2.62 11.32 4.52
C LEU A 288 -1.48 10.48 5.11
N HIS A 289 -0.27 11.03 5.15
CA HIS A 289 0.90 10.42 5.81
C HIS A 289 0.91 10.77 7.29
N LEU A 290 0.87 9.75 8.17
CA LEU A 290 0.74 9.94 9.62
C LEU A 290 2.08 10.08 10.37
N TRP A 291 3.20 10.11 9.65
CA TRP A 291 4.55 10.32 10.19
C TRP A 291 4.90 9.36 11.33
N ASN A 292 4.66 8.06 11.16
CA ASN A 292 4.80 7.09 12.24
C ASN A 292 6.23 7.03 12.82
N TYR A 293 7.25 7.34 12.01
CA TYR A 293 8.63 7.51 12.48
C TYR A 293 8.76 8.57 13.58
N MET A 294 7.99 9.66 13.51
CA MET A 294 8.02 10.76 14.48
C MET A 294 7.32 10.42 15.80
N ASN A 295 6.47 9.40 15.82
CA ASN A 295 5.66 9.00 16.98
C ASN A 295 6.47 8.18 18.01
N HIS A 296 7.54 8.76 18.54
CA HIS A 296 8.32 8.15 19.62
C HIS A 296 7.53 8.05 20.95
N GLU A 297 6.46 8.85 21.08
CA GLU A 297 5.52 8.85 22.22
C GLU A 297 4.59 7.62 22.22
N ARG A 298 4.56 6.84 21.13
CA ARG A 298 3.71 5.65 20.98
C ARG A 298 2.22 5.97 21.15
N ARG A 299 1.79 7.14 20.67
CA ARG A 299 0.35 7.48 20.63
C ARG A 299 -0.37 6.46 19.76
N ALA A 300 -1.43 5.89 20.30
CA ALA A 300 -2.24 4.89 19.64
C ALA A 300 -3.62 5.44 19.29
N VAL A 301 -4.25 4.85 18.27
CA VAL A 301 -5.66 5.09 17.98
C VAL A 301 -6.48 4.36 19.04
N VAL A 302 -7.38 5.08 19.72
CA VAL A 302 -8.25 4.55 20.77
C VAL A 302 -9.69 4.76 20.36
N ARG A 303 -10.51 3.70 20.46
CA ARG A 303 -11.95 3.78 20.15
C ARG A 303 -12.66 4.70 21.14
N GLY A 304 -13.44 5.65 20.62
CA GLY A 304 -14.18 6.67 21.37
C GLY A 304 -13.37 7.90 21.76
N SER A 305 -12.12 8.04 21.32
CA SER A 305 -11.27 9.20 21.59
C SER A 305 -11.67 10.49 20.85
N ASN A 306 -12.44 10.36 19.76
CA ASN A 306 -12.77 11.42 18.80
C ASN A 306 -11.54 12.16 18.23
N THR A 307 -10.38 11.48 18.20
CA THR A 307 -9.17 12.02 17.59
C THR A 307 -9.24 11.95 16.06
N LEU A 308 -8.46 12.79 15.38
CA LEU A 308 -8.38 12.77 13.93
C LEU A 308 -8.03 11.37 13.39
N ALA A 309 -7.01 10.71 13.95
CA ALA A 309 -6.58 9.38 13.53
C ALA A 309 -7.70 8.34 13.71
N GLU A 310 -8.44 8.37 14.83
CA GLU A 310 -9.61 7.50 15.00
C GLU A 310 -10.68 7.75 13.94
N ASN A 311 -10.98 9.01 13.67
CA ASN A 311 -11.96 9.40 12.66
C ASN A 311 -11.55 8.92 11.26
N LEU A 312 -10.26 9.01 10.92
CA LEU A 312 -9.72 8.45 9.68
C LEU A 312 -9.87 6.94 9.64
N TYR A 313 -9.57 6.22 10.72
CA TYR A 313 -9.71 4.77 10.77
C TYR A 313 -11.15 4.33 10.56
N ARG A 314 -12.06 4.94 11.32
CA ARG A 314 -13.50 4.67 11.25
C ARG A 314 -14.05 4.88 9.83
N LYS A 315 -13.57 5.90 9.13
CA LYS A 315 -14.04 6.27 7.79
C LYS A 315 -13.38 5.46 6.67
N HIS A 316 -12.08 5.24 6.73
CA HIS A 316 -11.29 4.74 5.59
C HIS A 316 -10.86 3.27 5.73
N CYS A 317 -10.77 2.72 6.94
CA CYS A 317 -10.41 1.31 7.18
C CYS A 317 -11.33 0.66 8.25
N PRO A 318 -12.64 0.54 7.97
CA PRO A 318 -13.63 0.11 8.96
C PRO A 318 -13.44 -1.32 9.48
N ARG A 319 -12.86 -2.25 8.72
CA ARG A 319 -12.55 -3.60 9.19
C ARG A 319 -11.44 -3.54 10.24
N THR A 320 -10.34 -2.86 9.93
CA THR A 320 -9.22 -2.61 10.84
C THR A 320 -9.70 -1.93 12.12
N TYR A 321 -10.53 -0.89 12.00
CA TYR A 321 -11.08 -0.18 13.14
C TYR A 321 -11.94 -1.07 14.04
N ARG A 322 -12.76 -1.95 13.45
CA ARG A 322 -13.62 -2.87 14.20
C ARG A 322 -12.82 -3.97 14.90
N ASP A 323 -11.86 -4.56 14.20
CA ASP A 323 -11.24 -5.83 14.60
C ASP A 323 -9.90 -5.66 15.32
N LEU A 324 -9.16 -4.57 15.07
CA LEU A 324 -7.79 -4.38 15.59
C LEU A 324 -7.66 -3.21 16.58
N ILE A 325 -8.63 -2.30 16.65
CA ILE A 325 -8.60 -1.17 17.60
C ILE A 325 -9.38 -1.51 18.87
N GLN A 326 -8.69 -1.46 20.00
CA GLN A 326 -9.27 -1.73 21.31
C GLN A 326 -10.14 -0.56 21.82
N GLY A 327 -11.18 -0.91 22.58
CA GLY A 327 -11.92 0.04 23.42
C GLY A 327 -11.15 0.39 24.69
N SER A 328 -11.40 1.57 25.26
CA SER A 328 -10.81 2.04 26.52
C SER A 328 -11.00 1.06 27.70
N GLU A 329 -12.03 0.21 27.65
CA GLU A 329 -12.38 -0.76 28.70
C GLU A 329 -11.43 -1.97 28.81
N ALA A 330 -10.62 -2.27 27.78
CA ALA A 330 -9.72 -3.43 27.81
C ALA A 330 -8.45 -3.22 28.66
N SER A 331 -8.20 -2.00 29.15
CA SER A 331 -7.01 -1.66 29.95
C SER A 331 -7.12 -2.03 31.44
N VAL A 332 -8.30 -2.44 31.93
CA VAL A 332 -8.57 -2.65 33.36
C VAL A 332 -8.28 -4.10 33.83
N THR A 333 -8.04 -5.07 32.95
CA THR A 333 -7.91 -6.49 33.32
C THR A 333 -6.49 -7.06 33.33
N ALA A 334 -5.46 -6.24 33.10
CA ALA A 334 -4.07 -6.68 33.32
C ALA A 334 -3.68 -6.51 34.80
N LYS A 335 -4.14 -7.43 35.67
CA LYS A 335 -3.55 -7.60 37.01
C LYS A 335 -2.09 -8.04 36.86
N PRO A 336 -1.14 -7.47 37.61
CA PRO A 336 0.23 -7.98 37.65
C PRO A 336 0.23 -9.35 38.33
N ARG A 337 0.62 -10.40 37.61
CA ARG A 337 1.02 -11.65 38.26
C ARG A 337 2.36 -11.37 38.95
N GLY A 338 2.29 -11.40 40.27
CA GLY A 338 3.43 -11.20 41.17
C GLY A 338 4.53 -12.22 40.91
N GLY A 339 5.75 -11.79 41.25
CA GLY A 339 6.91 -12.66 41.29
C GLY A 339 6.81 -13.67 42.43
N SER A 340 7.47 -14.79 42.21
CA SER A 340 8.00 -15.66 43.25
C SER A 340 9.01 -16.61 42.59
N GLU A 341 10.25 -16.46 43.05
CA GLU A 341 11.43 -17.34 42.95
C GLU A 341 12.20 -17.42 41.63
#